data_AF-A0A507DEL7-F1
#
_entry.id   AF-A0A507DEL7-F1
#
_cell.length_a   1.000
_cell.length_b   1.000
_cell.length_c   1.000
_cell.angle_alpha   90.00
_cell.angle_beta   90.00
_cell.angle_gamma   90.00
#
_symmetry.space_group_name_H-M   'P 1'
#
loop_
_entity.id
_entity.type
_entity.pdbx_description
1 polymer ?
#
loop_
_entity_poly.entity_id
_entity_poly.type
_entity_poly.pdbx_seq_one_letter_code
_entity_poly.pdbx_strand_id
1 'polypeptide(L)'
;MQDAIEAILQAYGVLDEFIALEGLAESEALWHIEILPQGKTWLVTSVLCMILLLSCQPYYDSPLTSNPPRSPPIASSTFSQPLVIARISNTVILAHYSTETWDVVYDPLMEYNVTLKKWTPLCLQRHYEGHFKVADGGISLEEAQKFGREWAARLIERGYHDIAVGQLRRVATSRHSTVPSKL
;
A
#
# COMPACT_ATOMS: atom_id res chain seq x y z
N MET A 1 11.39 6.86 -6.12
CA MET A 1 10.47 6.05 -5.30
C MET A 1 11.22 5.20 -4.30
N GLN A 2 12.03 4.23 -4.74
CA GLN A 2 12.83 3.35 -3.87
C GLN A 2 13.49 4.09 -2.69
N ASP A 3 14.35 5.08 -2.96
CA ASP A 3 15.06 5.85 -1.93
C ASP A 3 14.13 6.49 -0.88
N ALA A 4 12.95 6.96 -1.30
CA ALA A 4 11.98 7.56 -0.38
C ALA A 4 11.32 6.51 0.52
N ILE A 5 11.01 5.33 -0.03
CA ILE A 5 10.45 4.23 0.75
C ILE A 5 11.49 3.66 1.71
N GLU A 6 12.74 3.49 1.26
CA GLU A 6 13.84 3.05 2.12
C GLU A 6 14.07 4.04 3.27
N ALA A 7 14.04 5.35 3.00
CA ALA A 7 14.16 6.39 4.04
C ALA A 7 13.01 6.32 5.06
N ILE A 8 11.77 6.10 4.60
CA ILE A 8 10.60 5.91 5.48
C ILE A 8 10.78 4.66 6.34
N LEU A 9 11.10 3.51 5.73
CA LEU A 9 11.30 2.24 6.44
C LEU A 9 12.45 2.33 7.45
N GLN A 10 13.53 3.05 7.10
CA GLN A 10 14.66 3.31 7.98
C GLN A 10 14.24 4.14 9.20
N ALA A 11 13.45 5.19 9.00
CA ALA A 11 12.96 6.04 10.09
C ALA A 11 12.11 5.25 11.10
N TYR A 12 11.30 4.30 10.61
CA TYR A 12 10.50 3.40 11.45
C TYR A 12 11.25 2.15 11.94
N GLY A 13 12.53 1.99 11.61
CA GLY A 13 13.36 0.87 12.08
C GLY A 13 12.95 -0.49 11.53
N VAL A 14 12.38 -0.54 10.32
CA VAL A 14 11.88 -1.78 9.68
C VAL A 14 12.50 -2.06 8.31
N LEU A 15 13.52 -1.30 7.91
CA LEU A 15 14.19 -1.49 6.62
C LEU A 15 14.88 -2.86 6.51
N ASP A 16 15.63 -3.28 7.53
CA ASP A 16 16.34 -4.56 7.51
C ASP A 16 15.38 -5.74 7.40
N GLU A 17 14.26 -5.67 8.13
CA GLU A 17 13.17 -6.66 8.06
C GLU A 17 12.58 -6.74 6.65
N PHE A 18 12.38 -5.59 6.00
CA PHE A 18 11.85 -5.50 4.65
C PHE A 18 12.83 -6.02 3.58
N ILE A 19 14.14 -5.78 3.74
CA ILE A 19 15.18 -6.27 2.82
C ILE A 19 15.36 -7.78 2.97
N ALA A 20 15.29 -8.31 4.20
CA ALA A 20 15.45 -9.75 4.47
C ALA A 20 14.39 -10.64 3.79
N LEU A 21 13.32 -10.05 3.26
CA LEU A 21 12.28 -10.74 2.50
C LEU A 21 12.67 -11.01 1.03
N GLU A 22 13.77 -10.44 0.56
CA GLU A 22 14.25 -10.65 -0.79
C GLU A 22 14.65 -12.11 -1.04
N GLY A 23 14.15 -12.70 -2.13
CA GLY A 23 14.46 -14.08 -2.52
C GLY A 23 13.69 -15.17 -1.76
N LEU A 24 12.82 -14.81 -0.81
CA LEU A 24 11.91 -15.74 -0.16
C LEU A 24 10.76 -16.14 -1.11
N ALA A 25 10.25 -17.36 -0.96
CA ALA A 25 9.10 -17.83 -1.74
C ALA A 25 7.84 -17.02 -1.40
N GLU A 26 6.89 -16.91 -2.35
CA GLU A 26 5.63 -16.17 -2.17
C GLU A 26 4.83 -16.62 -0.93
N SER A 27 4.89 -17.90 -0.58
CA SER A 27 4.24 -18.47 0.61
C SER A 27 4.87 -18.03 1.95
N GLU A 28 6.08 -17.49 1.93
CA GLU A 28 6.88 -17.12 3.10
C GLU A 28 7.08 -15.61 3.25
N ALA A 29 6.88 -14.84 2.18
CA ALA A 29 7.26 -13.44 2.07
C ALA A 29 6.07 -12.49 1.97
N LEU A 30 5.05 -12.67 2.81
CA LEU A 30 3.92 -11.75 2.90
C LEU A 30 4.12 -10.82 4.09
N TRP A 31 4.58 -9.60 3.79
CA TRP A 31 4.85 -8.58 4.78
C TRP A 31 4.16 -7.29 4.41
N HIS A 32 3.57 -6.62 5.38
CA HIS A 32 3.08 -5.28 5.16
C HIS A 32 3.04 -4.47 6.45
N ILE A 33 3.20 -3.17 6.25
CA ILE A 33 3.01 -2.16 7.26
C ILE A 33 2.03 -1.11 6.75
N GLU A 34 1.46 -0.39 7.69
CA GLU A 34 0.69 0.80 7.42
C GLU A 34 1.26 1.96 8.21
N ILE A 35 1.36 3.12 7.57
CA ILE A 35 1.73 4.38 8.20
C ILE A 35 0.47 5.22 8.30
N LEU A 36 0.05 5.48 9.53
CA LEU A 36 -1.20 6.16 9.85
C LEU A 36 -0.92 7.55 10.43
N PRO A 37 -1.79 8.54 10.17
CA PRO A 37 -1.79 9.80 10.90
C PRO A 37 -1.89 9.57 12.42
N GLN A 38 -1.09 10.30 13.22
CA GLN A 38 -1.26 10.23 14.67
C GLN A 38 -2.69 10.57 15.12
N GLY A 39 -3.17 9.85 16.13
CA GLY A 39 -4.51 10.04 16.70
C GLY A 39 -5.66 9.43 15.89
N LYS A 40 -5.38 8.77 14.75
CA LYS A 40 -6.40 8.02 13.98
C LYS A 40 -6.26 6.52 14.22
N THR A 41 -7.00 6.00 15.20
CA THR A 41 -7.26 4.55 15.31
C THR A 41 -8.54 4.23 14.54
N TRP A 42 -8.42 3.93 13.25
CA TRP A 42 -9.58 3.40 12.52
C TRP A 42 -9.76 1.92 12.85
N LEU A 43 -11.00 1.52 13.16
CA LEU A 43 -11.44 0.11 13.18
C LEU A 43 -11.42 -0.43 11.74
N VAL A 44 -10.25 -0.55 11.12
CA VAL A 44 -10.10 -1.16 9.79
C VAL A 44 -9.59 -2.56 10.00
N THR A 45 -10.53 -3.49 9.88
CA THR A 45 -10.32 -4.92 9.60
C THR A 45 -9.29 -5.05 8.48
N SER A 46 -8.22 -5.78 8.76
CA SER A 46 -7.05 -6.07 7.93
C SER A 46 -7.22 -5.84 6.42
N VAL A 47 -6.60 -4.76 5.92
CA VAL A 47 -6.59 -4.29 4.51
C VAL A 47 -6.08 -5.38 3.54
N LEU A 48 -5.30 -6.34 4.04
CA LEU A 48 -4.71 -7.40 3.23
C LEU A 48 -5.71 -8.40 2.64
N CYS A 49 -6.89 -8.58 3.25
CA CYS A 49 -7.89 -9.50 2.68
C CYS A 49 -8.36 -9.02 1.30
N MET A 50 -8.35 -7.72 1.02
CA MET A 50 -8.73 -7.19 -0.30
C MET A 50 -7.56 -7.12 -1.29
N ILE A 51 -6.34 -6.80 -0.86
CA ILE A 51 -5.18 -6.73 -1.78
C ILE A 51 -4.93 -8.09 -2.46
N LEU A 52 -5.13 -9.20 -1.74
CA LEU A 52 -5.02 -10.56 -2.30
C LEU A 52 -6.25 -11.02 -3.09
N LEU A 53 -7.42 -10.38 -2.95
CA LEU A 53 -8.65 -10.73 -3.68
C LEU A 53 -8.87 -9.87 -4.94
N LEU A 54 -8.30 -8.67 -5.01
CA LEU A 54 -8.48 -7.73 -6.13
C LEU A 54 -7.78 -8.16 -7.44
N SER A 55 -6.93 -9.19 -7.43
CA SER A 55 -6.41 -9.80 -8.67
C SER A 55 -7.44 -10.67 -9.41
N CYS A 56 -8.62 -10.89 -8.83
CA CYS A 56 -9.67 -11.71 -9.42
C CYS A 56 -11.04 -11.17 -8.98
N GLN A 57 -11.67 -10.22 -9.69
CA GLN A 57 -13.12 -10.20 -9.98
C GLN A 57 -13.48 -9.03 -10.94
N PRO A 58 -14.48 -9.23 -11.83
CA PRO A 58 -15.05 -8.17 -12.64
C PRO A 58 -16.05 -7.31 -11.84
N TYR A 59 -16.01 -6.02 -12.12
CA TYR A 59 -16.77 -4.91 -11.54
C TYR A 59 -18.29 -5.08 -11.70
N TYR A 60 -19.08 -4.81 -10.65
CA TYR A 60 -20.54 -4.67 -10.70
C TYR A 60 -20.96 -3.32 -10.13
N ASP A 61 -21.64 -2.50 -10.95
CA ASP A 61 -22.22 -1.20 -10.57
C ASP A 61 -23.57 -1.35 -9.87
N SER A 62 -23.79 -0.62 -8.78
CA SER A 62 -25.12 -0.05 -8.40
C SER A 62 -25.03 1.00 -7.27
N PRO A 63 -25.99 1.94 -7.16
CA PRO A 63 -25.76 3.25 -6.52
C PRO A 63 -26.43 3.48 -5.14
N LEU A 64 -25.78 4.38 -4.38
CA LEU A 64 -26.28 5.42 -3.44
C LEU A 64 -27.10 5.04 -2.18
N THR A 65 -26.61 5.40 -0.97
CA THR A 65 -27.01 6.61 -0.19
C THR A 65 -26.58 6.58 1.30
N SER A 66 -26.46 7.79 1.86
CA SER A 66 -26.51 8.23 3.27
C SER A 66 -25.19 8.68 3.93
N ASN A 67 -25.25 9.89 4.52
CA ASN A 67 -24.15 10.69 5.05
C ASN A 67 -23.48 10.06 6.27
N PRO A 68 -22.13 10.13 6.43
CA PRO A 68 -21.49 9.69 7.66
C PRO A 68 -21.54 10.78 8.76
N PRO A 69 -21.48 10.39 10.05
CA PRO A 69 -21.51 11.31 11.17
C PRO A 69 -20.21 12.12 11.30
N ARG A 70 -20.33 13.34 11.83
CA ARG A 70 -19.25 14.31 12.02
C ARG A 70 -18.21 13.80 13.03
N SER A 71 -16.99 13.52 12.57
CA SER A 71 -15.85 13.14 13.41
C SER A 71 -15.31 14.32 14.25
N PRO A 72 -14.71 14.06 15.43
CA PRO A 72 -14.14 15.08 16.32
C PRO A 72 -12.96 15.84 15.67
N PRO A 73 -12.56 17.01 16.20
CA PRO A 73 -11.53 17.85 15.59
C PRO A 73 -10.20 17.09 15.49
N ILE A 74 -9.80 16.86 14.24
CA ILE A 74 -8.59 16.14 13.87
C ILE A 74 -7.40 17.02 14.24
N ALA A 75 -6.53 16.56 15.14
CA ALA A 75 -5.18 17.08 15.23
C ALA A 75 -4.58 16.97 13.82
N SER A 76 -4.25 18.10 13.21
CA SER A 76 -3.82 18.19 11.83
C SER A 76 -2.51 17.43 11.63
N SER A 77 -2.62 16.14 11.29
CA SER A 77 -1.52 15.39 10.70
C SER A 77 -1.07 16.09 9.43
N THR A 78 0.24 16.23 9.25
CA THR A 78 0.86 16.80 8.05
C THR A 78 0.55 16.00 6.78
N PHE A 79 0.09 14.76 6.91
CA PHE A 79 -0.37 13.93 5.80
C PHE A 79 -1.83 13.48 5.95
N SER A 80 -2.52 13.40 4.80
CA SER A 80 -3.99 13.27 4.71
C SER A 80 -4.51 11.83 4.71
N GLN A 81 -3.72 10.86 4.21
CA GLN A 81 -4.16 9.49 3.96
C GLN A 81 -3.14 8.47 4.51
N PRO A 82 -3.59 7.32 5.02
CA PRO A 82 -2.72 6.17 5.28
C PRO A 82 -1.86 5.76 4.08
N LEU A 83 -0.65 5.24 4.34
CA LEU A 83 0.20 4.60 3.35
C LEU A 83 0.42 3.13 3.71
N VAL A 84 0.10 2.24 2.79
CA VAL A 84 0.43 0.81 2.84
C VAL A 84 1.75 0.60 2.09
N ILE A 85 2.68 -0.08 2.73
CA ILE A 85 3.88 -0.64 2.09
C ILE A 85 3.81 -2.13 2.32
N ALA A 86 3.62 -2.87 1.24
CA ALA A 86 3.58 -4.32 1.26
C ALA A 86 4.67 -4.90 0.35
N ARG A 87 5.18 -6.06 0.74
CA ARG A 87 6.07 -6.87 -0.07
C ARG A 87 5.50 -8.27 -0.18
N ILE A 88 5.49 -8.76 -1.41
CA ILE A 88 5.09 -10.11 -1.80
C ILE A 88 6.20 -10.64 -2.70
N SER A 89 7.12 -11.44 -2.12
CA SER A 89 8.29 -11.96 -2.85
C SER A 89 9.10 -10.82 -3.51
N ASN A 90 9.18 -10.81 -4.84
CA ASN A 90 9.89 -9.83 -5.66
C ASN A 90 9.02 -8.65 -6.10
N THR A 91 7.84 -8.49 -5.51
CA THR A 91 6.95 -7.37 -5.78
C THR A 91 6.77 -6.52 -4.53
N VAL A 92 6.92 -5.20 -4.70
CA VAL A 92 6.57 -4.21 -3.68
C VAL A 92 5.33 -3.47 -4.12
N ILE A 93 4.34 -3.39 -3.23
CA ILE A 93 3.07 -2.71 -3.44
C ILE A 93 3.05 -1.49 -2.53
N LEU A 94 2.81 -0.34 -3.12
CA LEU A 94 2.65 0.94 -2.42
C LEU A 94 1.26 1.44 -2.69
N ALA A 95 0.49 1.77 -1.66
CA ALA A 95 -0.84 2.32 -1.86
C ALA A 95 -1.22 3.34 -0.79
N HIS A 96 -1.77 4.47 -1.22
CA HIS A 96 -2.66 5.22 -0.33
C HIS A 96 -4.05 4.59 -0.37
N TYR A 97 -4.75 4.63 0.75
CA TYR A 97 -6.15 4.21 0.77
C TYR A 97 -7.04 5.16 1.56
N SER A 98 -8.32 5.17 1.19
CA SER A 98 -9.40 5.73 1.98
C SER A 98 -10.50 4.68 2.15
N THR A 99 -11.03 4.61 3.36
CA THR A 99 -12.21 3.79 3.64
C THR A 99 -13.45 4.55 3.22
N GLU A 100 -14.20 3.99 2.29
CA GLU A 100 -15.55 4.43 1.98
C GLU A 100 -16.56 3.55 2.73
N THR A 101 -17.85 3.90 2.65
CA THR A 101 -18.92 3.22 3.41
C THR A 101 -18.96 1.71 3.17
N TRP A 102 -18.57 1.27 1.97
CA TRP A 102 -18.71 -0.13 1.54
C TRP A 102 -17.42 -0.73 0.99
N ASP A 103 -16.36 0.06 0.83
CA ASP A 103 -15.14 -0.40 0.14
C ASP A 103 -13.88 0.35 0.62
N VAL A 104 -12.72 -0.20 0.29
CA VAL A 104 -11.41 0.44 0.43
C VAL A 104 -10.96 0.90 -0.95
N VAL A 105 -10.92 2.21 -1.14
CA VAL A 105 -10.42 2.81 -2.37
C VAL A 105 -8.93 3.04 -2.25
N TYR A 106 -8.16 2.48 -3.19
CA TYR A 106 -6.74 2.74 -3.32
C TYR A 106 -6.48 3.82 -4.37
N ASP A 107 -5.81 4.91 -3.96
CA ASP A 107 -5.45 5.99 -4.88
C ASP A 107 -4.26 6.83 -4.39
N PRO A 108 -3.08 6.73 -5.02
CA PRO A 108 -2.71 5.74 -6.04
C PRO A 108 -2.32 4.39 -5.41
N LEU A 109 -2.38 3.33 -6.22
CA LEU A 109 -1.71 2.05 -5.98
C LEU A 109 -0.63 1.84 -7.05
N MET A 110 0.56 1.46 -6.64
CA MET A 110 1.66 1.12 -7.55
C MET A 110 2.33 -0.16 -7.14
N GLU A 111 2.64 -0.98 -8.14
CA GLU A 111 3.44 -2.19 -7.98
C GLU A 111 4.80 -2.02 -8.63
N TYR A 112 5.82 -2.55 -7.97
CA TYR A 112 7.20 -2.51 -8.43
C TYR A 112 7.81 -3.90 -8.39
N ASN A 113 8.53 -4.25 -9.46
CA ASN A 113 9.43 -5.39 -9.46
C ASN A 113 10.75 -4.98 -8.79
N VAL A 114 11.18 -5.76 -7.81
CA VAL A 114 12.42 -5.52 -7.04
C VAL A 114 13.50 -6.58 -7.27
N THR A 115 13.33 -7.45 -8.27
CA THR A 115 14.33 -8.46 -8.69
C THR A 115 15.61 -7.80 -9.22
N LEU A 116 15.51 -6.58 -9.74
CA LEU A 116 16.64 -5.81 -10.26
C LEU A 116 17.14 -4.83 -9.19
N LYS A 117 18.40 -4.40 -9.32
CA LYS A 117 19.02 -3.39 -8.43
C LYS A 117 18.22 -2.09 -8.29
N LYS A 118 17.37 -1.77 -9.27
CA LYS A 118 16.47 -0.62 -9.24
C LYS A 118 15.04 -1.09 -9.40
N TRP A 119 14.17 -0.60 -8.54
CA TRP A 119 12.75 -0.92 -8.61
C TRP A 119 12.16 -0.47 -9.94
N THR A 120 11.50 -1.41 -10.62
CA THR A 120 10.90 -1.18 -11.94
C THR A 120 9.38 -1.18 -11.81
N PRO A 121 8.67 -0.09 -12.19
CA PRO A 121 7.21 -0.07 -12.15
C PRO A 121 6.60 -1.20 -12.98
N LEU A 122 5.63 -1.90 -12.40
CA LEU A 122 4.83 -2.94 -13.06
C LEU A 122 3.45 -2.40 -13.44
N CYS A 123 2.79 -1.73 -12.49
CA CYS A 123 1.48 -1.15 -12.69
C CYS A 123 1.28 0.14 -11.90
N LEU A 124 0.31 0.91 -12.37
CA LEU A 124 -0.27 2.07 -11.69
C LEU A 124 -1.78 1.92 -11.74
N GLN A 125 -2.43 1.95 -10.58
CA GLN A 125 -3.88 2.07 -10.46
C GLN A 125 -4.22 3.40 -9.82
N ARG A 126 -5.19 4.10 -10.41
CA ARG A 126 -5.73 5.36 -9.92
C ARG A 126 -7.24 5.27 -9.93
N HIS A 127 -7.86 5.73 -8.84
CA HIS A 127 -9.32 5.70 -8.72
C HIS A 127 -9.93 6.54 -9.84
N TYR A 128 -10.99 6.02 -10.47
CA TYR A 128 -11.66 6.56 -11.67
C TYR A 128 -10.86 6.62 -12.98
N GLU A 129 -9.54 6.43 -12.97
CA GLU A 129 -8.72 6.39 -14.20
C GLU A 129 -8.47 4.95 -14.66
N GLY A 130 -8.46 3.99 -13.72
CA GLY A 130 -8.33 2.56 -14.00
C GLY A 130 -6.98 1.98 -13.60
N HIS A 131 -6.71 0.78 -14.11
CA HIS A 131 -5.50 0.01 -13.82
C HIS A 131 -4.64 -0.11 -15.08
N PHE A 132 -3.44 0.47 -15.03
CA PHE A 132 -2.52 0.57 -16.15
C PHE A 132 -1.30 -0.32 -15.89
N LYS A 133 -1.09 -1.31 -16.75
CA LYS A 133 0.08 -2.20 -16.70
C LYS A 133 1.10 -1.77 -17.76
N VAL A 134 2.38 -1.75 -17.36
CA VAL A 134 3.49 -1.44 -18.27
C VAL A 134 3.63 -2.52 -19.35
N ALA A 135 3.46 -3.79 -18.98
CA ALA A 135 3.58 -4.93 -19.89
C ALA A 135 2.53 -4.92 -21.02
N ASP A 136 1.33 -4.40 -20.73
CA ASP A 136 0.21 -4.35 -21.68
C ASP A 136 0.22 -3.06 -22.52
N GLY A 137 1.21 -2.19 -22.32
CA GLY A 137 1.27 -0.88 -22.97
C GLY A 137 0.21 0.13 -22.49
N GLY A 138 -0.47 -0.14 -21.36
CA GLY A 138 -1.48 0.76 -20.80
C GLY A 138 -0.90 2.05 -20.20
N ILE A 139 0.39 2.04 -19.85
CA ILE A 139 1.18 3.20 -19.46
C ILE A 139 2.63 2.96 -19.88
N SER A 140 3.33 4.01 -20.36
CA SER A 140 4.75 3.86 -20.67
C SER A 140 5.59 3.73 -19.38
N LEU A 141 6.71 3.02 -19.48
CA LEU A 141 7.65 2.90 -18.36
C LEU A 141 8.13 4.29 -17.86
N GLU A 142 8.36 5.23 -18.77
CA GLU A 142 8.81 6.58 -18.44
C GLU A 142 7.75 7.37 -17.66
N GLU A 143 6.49 7.29 -18.08
CA GLU A 143 5.37 7.93 -17.37
C GLU A 143 5.17 7.34 -15.97
N ALA A 144 5.19 6.00 -15.85
CA ALA A 144 5.08 5.34 -14.56
C ALA A 144 6.24 5.72 -13.62
N GLN A 145 7.47 5.81 -14.14
CA GLN A 145 8.62 6.28 -13.36
C GLN A 145 8.50 7.76 -12.97
N LYS A 146 8.02 8.62 -13.88
CA LYS A 146 7.79 10.04 -13.60
C LYS A 146 6.78 10.20 -12.47
N PHE A 147 5.64 9.52 -12.57
CA PHE A 147 4.64 9.50 -11.51
C PHE A 147 5.23 9.03 -10.18
N GLY A 148 5.99 7.92 -10.20
CA GLY A 148 6.64 7.41 -8.99
C GLY A 148 7.66 8.39 -8.37
N ARG A 149 8.34 9.23 -9.16
CA ARG A 149 9.22 10.29 -8.63
C ARG A 149 8.42 11.42 -7.99
N GLU A 150 7.37 11.89 -8.65
CA GLU A 150 6.49 12.95 -8.13
C GLU A 150 5.78 12.51 -6.86
N TRP A 151 5.29 11.28 -6.82
CA TRP A 151 4.65 10.74 -5.62
C TRP A 151 5.65 10.58 -4.47
N ALA A 152 6.86 10.09 -4.73
CA ALA A 152 7.92 10.01 -3.73
C ALA A 152 8.25 11.36 -3.10
N ALA A 153 8.37 12.43 -3.91
CA ALA A 153 8.58 13.79 -3.40
C ALA A 153 7.46 14.22 -2.44
N ARG A 154 6.20 13.97 -2.82
CA ARG A 154 5.04 14.28 -1.97
C ARG A 154 5.02 13.50 -0.65
N LEU A 155 5.47 12.23 -0.64
CA LEU A 155 5.57 11.45 0.60
C LEU A 155 6.57 12.08 1.58
N ILE A 156 7.71 12.53 1.08
CA ILE A 156 8.71 13.21 1.91
C ILE A 156 8.19 14.57 2.39
N GLU A 157 7.64 15.39 1.50
CA GLU A 157 7.08 16.71 1.81
C GLU A 157 5.97 16.66 2.87
N ARG A 158 5.15 15.61 2.86
CA ARG A 158 4.05 15.44 3.82
C ARG A 158 4.48 14.82 5.16
N GLY A 159 5.76 14.44 5.30
CA GLY A 159 6.31 13.93 6.54
C GLY A 159 6.03 12.44 6.80
N TYR A 160 5.84 11.60 5.76
CA TYR A 160 5.67 10.16 5.98
C TYR A 160 6.91 9.50 6.60
N HIS A 161 8.07 10.14 6.54
CA HIS A 161 9.31 9.71 7.19
C HIS A 161 9.44 10.20 8.65
N ASP A 162 8.54 11.06 9.11
CA ASP A 162 8.61 11.65 10.45
C ASP A 162 7.77 10.83 11.44
N ILE A 163 8.48 10.11 12.32
CA ILE A 163 7.90 9.26 13.37
C ILE A 163 7.15 10.06 14.45
N ALA A 164 7.38 11.37 14.55
CA ALA A 164 6.69 12.23 15.50
C ALA A 164 5.26 12.57 15.04
N VAL A 165 4.93 12.36 13.77
CA VAL A 165 3.61 12.68 13.18
C VAL A 165 2.88 11.47 12.60
N GLY A 166 3.60 10.37 12.35
CA GLY A 166 3.02 9.11 11.91
C GLY A 166 3.14 7.98 12.92
N GLN A 167 2.27 6.97 12.79
CA GLN A 167 2.33 5.74 13.55
C GLN A 167 2.46 4.54 12.61
N LEU A 168 3.43 3.66 12.89
CA LEU A 168 3.57 2.38 12.23
C LEU A 168 2.60 1.36 12.83
N ARG A 169 1.82 0.71 11.97
CA ARG A 169 1.04 -0.48 12.29
C ARG A 169 1.59 -1.66 11.52
N ARG A 170 2.16 -2.63 12.23
CA ARG A 170 2.45 -3.96 11.67
C ARG A 170 1.17 -4.75 11.63
N VAL A 171 0.80 -5.24 10.47
CA VAL A 171 -0.42 -6.04 10.33
C VAL A 171 0.02 -7.49 10.18
N ALA A 172 -0.21 -8.27 11.25
CA ALA A 172 0.21 -9.66 11.29
C ALA A 172 -0.48 -10.45 10.18
N THR A 173 0.33 -10.99 9.28
CA THR A 173 -0.08 -11.96 8.28
C THR A 173 -0.08 -13.32 8.94
N SER A 174 -1.27 -13.81 9.30
CA SER A 174 -1.43 -15.20 9.74
C SER A 174 -0.81 -16.08 8.65
N ARG A 175 0.32 -16.72 8.95
CA ARG A 175 0.75 -17.91 8.20
C ARG A 175 -0.51 -18.76 8.08
N HIS A 176 -0.91 -19.12 6.86
CA HIS A 176 -1.96 -20.11 6.68
C HIS A 176 -1.57 -21.30 7.55
N SER A 177 -2.26 -21.44 8.69
CA SER A 177 -2.29 -22.68 9.45
C SER A 177 -2.80 -23.67 8.43
N THR A 178 -1.91 -24.51 7.91
CA THR A 178 -2.28 -25.69 7.15
C THR A 178 -3.22 -26.47 8.05
N VAL A 179 -4.52 -26.30 7.83
CA VAL A 179 -5.54 -27.15 8.44
C VAL A 179 -5.16 -28.55 7.97
N PRO A 180 -4.77 -29.47 8.86
CA PRO A 180 -4.50 -30.82 8.44
C PRO A 180 -5.83 -31.37 7.89
N SER A 181 -5.85 -31.59 6.58
CA SER A 181 -6.85 -32.40 5.92
C SER A 181 -6.89 -33.74 6.64
N LYS A 182 -7.89 -33.92 7.51
CA LYS A 182 -8.24 -35.24 8.02
C LYS A 182 -9.01 -35.94 6.90
N LEU A 183 -8.29 -36.77 6.16
CA LEU A 183 -8.87 -37.93 5.47
C LEU A 183 -9.02 -39.07 6.49
#